data_AF-D3AN13-F1
#
_entry.id   AF-D3AN13-F1
#
_cell.length_a   1.000
_cell.length_b   1.000
_cell.length_c   1.000
_cell.angle_alpha   90.00
_cell.angle_beta   90.00
_cell.angle_gamma   90.00
#
_symmetry.space_group_name_H-M   'P 1'
#
loop_
_entity.id
_entity.type
_entity.pdbx_description
1 polymer ?
#
loop_
_entity_poly.entity_id
_entity_poly.type
_entity_poly.pdbx_seq_one_letter_code
_entity_poly.pdbx_strand_id
1 'polypeptide(L)' 'DTLKAIEEGNYGYYTTSFCPPATDVALQDIDGVWLGTMSAEEVLDRTDAEFEKELANGLVVPLPKR' A
#
# COMPACT_ATOMS: atom_id res chain seq x y z
N ASP A 1 1.04 10.05 25.09
CA ASP A 1 -0.34 10.25 24.60
C ASP A 1 -0.62 9.62 23.22
N THR A 2 0.37 9.02 22.57
CA THR A 2 0.22 8.34 21.27
C THR A 2 -0.68 7.10 21.31
N LEU A 3 -0.66 6.34 22.42
CA LEU A 3 -1.50 5.15 22.61
C LEU A 3 -3.00 5.46 22.56
N LYS A 4 -3.43 6.57 23.19
CA LYS A 4 -4.85 6.97 23.24
C LYS A 4 -5.37 7.37 21.85
N ALA A 5 -4.57 8.09 21.06
CA ALA A 5 -4.93 8.44 19.68
C ALA A 5 -5.05 7.21 18.77
N ILE A 6 -4.21 6.17 18.97
CA ILE A 6 -4.31 4.90 18.24
C ILE A 6 -5.58 4.15 18.64
N GLU A 7 -5.88 4.07 19.93
CA GLU A 7 -7.09 3.42 20.47
C GLU A 7 -8.39 4.14 20.02
N GLU A 8 -8.36 5.46 19.84
CA GLU A 8 -9.47 6.27 19.38
C GLU A 8 -9.66 6.26 17.84
N GLY A 9 -8.85 5.49 17.10
CA GLY A 9 -8.95 5.40 15.64
C GLY A 9 -8.37 6.59 14.88
N ASN A 10 -7.67 7.51 15.57
CA ASN A 10 -7.03 8.69 15.00
C ASN A 10 -5.64 8.37 14.42
N TYR A 11 -5.51 7.27 13.69
CA TYR A 11 -4.29 6.95 12.95
C TYR A 11 -4.49 7.17 11.44
N GLY A 12 -3.50 7.79 10.81
CA GLY A 12 -3.43 7.90 9.36
C GLY A 12 -3.03 6.56 8.75
N TYR A 13 -3.72 6.15 7.69
CA TYR A 13 -3.29 5.03 6.87
C TYR A 13 -2.17 5.49 5.94
N TYR A 14 -0.94 5.17 6.30
CA TYR A 14 0.23 5.38 5.45
C TYR A 14 0.52 4.11 4.64
N THR A 15 0.79 4.24 3.35
CA THR A 15 1.12 3.08 2.49
C THR A 15 2.29 2.29 3.09
N THR A 16 3.32 2.97 3.58
CA THR A 16 4.50 2.37 4.22
C THR A 16 4.20 1.58 5.50
N SER A 17 3.05 1.82 6.16
CA SER A 17 2.67 1.11 7.38
C SER A 17 1.69 -0.04 7.14
N PHE A 18 0.94 -0.01 6.02
CA PHE A 18 -0.19 -0.92 5.79
C PHE A 18 -0.10 -1.71 4.48
N CYS A 19 0.67 -1.23 3.50
CA CYS A 19 1.02 -1.99 2.31
C CYS A 19 2.28 -2.82 2.60
N PRO A 20 2.31 -4.09 2.15
CA PRO A 20 3.53 -4.86 2.23
C PRO A 20 4.63 -4.30 1.27
N PRO A 21 5.91 -4.62 1.53
CA PRO A 21 7.03 -3.86 0.98
C PRO A 21 7.08 -3.79 -0.55
N ALA A 22 6.76 -4.89 -1.25
CA ALA A 22 6.80 -4.90 -2.71
C ALA A 22 5.64 -4.10 -3.31
N THR A 23 4.46 -4.16 -2.69
CA THR A 23 3.30 -3.34 -3.04
C THR A 23 3.59 -1.85 -2.89
N ASP A 24 4.24 -1.42 -1.81
CA ASP A 24 4.61 -0.01 -1.60
C ASP A 24 5.61 0.47 -2.66
N VAL A 25 6.59 -0.36 -3.04
CA VAL A 25 7.52 -0.05 -4.13
C VAL A 25 6.80 0.05 -5.48
N ALA A 26 5.85 -0.85 -5.78
CA ALA A 26 5.09 -0.79 -7.02
C ALA A 26 4.26 0.51 -7.15
N LEU A 27 3.73 1.03 -6.03
CA LEU A 27 3.02 2.32 -6.02
C LEU A 27 3.93 3.51 -6.34
N GLN A 28 5.22 3.42 -6.05
CA GLN A 28 6.19 4.49 -6.34
C GLN A 28 6.51 4.60 -7.84
N ASP A 29 6.15 3.60 -8.66
CA ASP A 29 6.30 3.65 -10.12
C ASP A 29 5.38 4.69 -10.80
N ILE A 30 4.54 5.40 -10.03
CA ILE A 30 3.76 6.55 -10.48
C ILE A 30 4.61 7.64 -11.16
N ASP A 31 5.89 7.73 -10.81
CA ASP A 31 6.85 8.61 -11.49
C ASP A 31 6.89 8.34 -13.00
N GLY A 32 6.74 7.08 -13.42
CA GLY A 32 6.68 6.70 -14.83
C GLY A 32 5.47 7.30 -15.57
N VAL A 33 4.35 7.51 -14.87
CA VAL A 33 3.17 8.18 -15.42
C VAL A 33 3.43 9.67 -15.63
N TRP A 34 4.06 10.32 -14.65
CA TRP A 34 4.41 11.74 -14.75
C TRP A 34 5.47 12.01 -15.81
N LEU A 35 6.38 11.07 -16.02
CA LEU A 35 7.41 11.14 -17.06
C LEU A 35 6.90 10.67 -18.43
N GLY A 36 5.68 10.15 -18.53
CA GLY A 36 5.08 9.66 -19.78
C GLY A 36 5.70 8.36 -20.30
N THR A 37 6.40 7.61 -19.45
CA THR A 37 7.02 6.32 -19.78
C THR A 37 6.15 5.12 -19.42
N MET A 38 5.06 5.34 -18.70
CA MET A 38 4.10 4.31 -18.30
C MET A 38 2.69 4.91 -18.21
N SER A 39 1.67 4.10 -18.41
CA SER A 39 0.27 4.47 -18.16
C SER A 39 -0.11 4.24 -16.70
N ALA A 40 -1.16 4.92 -16.25
CA ALA A 40 -1.70 4.69 -14.91
C ALA A 40 -2.25 3.26 -14.74
N GLU A 41 -2.79 2.66 -15.81
CA GLU A 41 -3.28 1.28 -15.82
C GLU A 41 -2.14 0.29 -15.55
N GLU A 42 -0.99 0.46 -16.21
CA GLU A 42 0.19 -0.38 -15.98
C GLU A 42 0.73 -0.28 -14.54
N VAL A 43 0.67 0.91 -13.91
CA VAL A 43 1.06 1.06 -12.48
C VAL A 43 0.12 0.24 -11.59
N LEU A 44 -1.19 0.35 -11.83
CA LEU A 44 -2.21 -0.30 -11.02
C LEU A 44 -2.19 -1.81 -11.20
N ASP A 45 -2.06 -2.31 -12.43
CA ASP A 45 -1.94 -3.74 -12.73
C ASP A 45 -0.72 -4.37 -12.04
N ARG A 46 0.42 -3.66 -12.06
CA ARG A 46 1.63 -4.12 -11.37
C ARG A 46 1.46 -4.11 -9.85
N THR A 47 0.84 -3.06 -9.31
CA THR A 47 0.56 -2.95 -7.87
C THR A 47 -0.34 -4.09 -7.40
N ASP A 48 -1.41 -4.38 -8.14
CA ASP A 48 -2.34 -5.48 -7.85
C ASP A 48 -1.62 -6.84 -7.90
N ALA A 49 -0.79 -7.06 -8.92
CA ALA A 49 -0.03 -8.29 -9.06
C ALA A 49 0.97 -8.53 -7.90
N GLU A 50 1.61 -7.49 -7.36
CA GLU A 50 2.46 -7.62 -6.18
C GLU A 50 1.64 -7.80 -4.91
N PHE A 51 0.52 -7.07 -4.77
CA PHE A 51 -0.36 -7.20 -3.62
C PHE A 51 -0.93 -8.61 -3.48
N GLU A 52 -1.42 -9.22 -4.57
CA GLU A 52 -1.95 -10.59 -4.56
C GLU A 52 -0.88 -11.62 -4.12
N LYS A 53 0.38 -11.45 -4.53
CA LYS A 53 1.49 -12.30 -4.08
C LYS A 53 1.75 -12.14 -2.59
N GLU A 54 1.80 -10.90 -2.11
CA GLU A 54 2.08 -10.60 -0.70
C GLU A 54 0.91 -11.02 0.22
N LEU A 55 -0.33 -10.88 -0.27
CA LEU A 55 -1.54 -11.39 0.39
C LEU A 55 -1.49 -12.91 0.51
N ALA A 56 -1.18 -13.62 -0.57
CA ALA A 56 -1.06 -15.08 -0.57
C ALA A 56 0.04 -15.57 0.39
N ASN A 57 1.09 -14.76 0.59
CA ASN A 57 2.18 -15.02 1.53
C ASN A 57 1.88 -14.58 2.98
N GLY A 58 0.71 -14.00 3.25
CA GLY A 58 0.31 -13.56 4.59
C GLY A 58 1.08 -12.33 5.09
N LEU A 59 1.62 -11.51 4.18
CA LEU A 59 2.39 -10.30 4.51
C LEU A 59 1.50 -9.05 4.69
N VAL A 60 0.22 -9.15 4.35
CA VAL A 60 -0.77 -8.08 4.55
C VAL A 60 -1.23 -8.07 6.01
N VAL A 61 -1.17 -6.91 6.65
CA VAL A 61 -1.62 -6.74 8.03
C VAL A 61 -3.15 -6.92 8.13
N PRO A 62 -3.66 -7.55 9.21
CA PRO A 62 -5.10 -7.68 9.40
C PRO A 62 -5.77 -6.32 9.43
N LEU A 63 -6.89 -6.18 8.71
CA LEU A 63 -7.67 -4.95 8.74
C LEU A 63 -8.17 -4.69 10.17
N PRO A 64 -8.02 -3.46 10.69
CA PRO A 64 -8.56 -3.10 11.99
C PRO A 64 -10.08 -3.24 11.98
N LYS A 65 -10.64 -3.75 13.09
CA LYS A 65 -12.09 -3.83 13.27
C LYS A 65 -12.63 -2.40 13.41
N ARG A 66 -13.63 -2.07 12.59
CA ARG A 66 -14.38 -0.81 12.67
C ARG A 66 -15.30 -0.79 13.89
#